data_AF-A0A9D8IZ60-F1
#
_entry.id   AF-A0A9D8IZ60-F1
#
_cell.length_a   1.000
_cell.length_b   1.000
_cell.length_c   1.000
_cell.angle_alpha   90.00
_cell.angle_beta   90.00
_cell.angle_gamma   90.00
#
_symmetry.space_group_name_H-M   'P 1'
#
loop_
_entity.id
_entity.type
_entity.pdbx_description
1 polymer ?
#
loop_
_entity_poly.entity_id
_entity_poly.type
_entity_poly.pdbx_seq_one_letter_code
_entity_poly.pdbx_strand_id
1 'polypeptide(L)'
;ETWQREIIRIVRKVGQYLYPQRQTKVMNEGWATFWHYTLLNRLFEEGLVTEGFMLEFLTSHTNVVFQPTYDKPYYSGINPYALGFAMMSDIRRICEKPTEEDRRWFPEWAGADWVKTLDWAMRNFKDESFIAQFLSPQVIRDFKLFSVLDDEDDDELEITGIHDEDGYRAVRQRLSDQYNLGNLEPNIQVYDVDTRGDRSLTLRHYRHNRRPLADNAEEMLRHVRRLWGFSVVLESVEPDGRVMDTFEAL
;
A
#
# COMPACT_ATOMS: atom_id res chain seq x y z
N GLU A 1 8.75 -32.77 11.95
CA GLU A 1 7.98 -33.86 11.32
C GLU A 1 7.60 -33.51 9.87
N THR A 2 7.28 -34.52 9.05
CA THR A 2 6.97 -34.33 7.60
C THR A 2 5.80 -33.37 7.36
N TRP A 3 4.75 -33.42 8.19
CA TRP A 3 3.58 -32.55 8.05
C TRP A 3 3.90 -31.08 8.32
N GLN A 4 4.81 -30.76 9.25
CA GLN A 4 5.22 -29.37 9.52
C GLN A 4 5.90 -28.76 8.30
N ARG A 5 6.77 -29.52 7.64
CA ARG A 5 7.44 -29.10 6.40
C ARG A 5 6.43 -28.88 5.28
N GLU A 6 5.40 -29.72 5.21
CA GLU A 6 4.33 -29.57 4.22
C GLU A 6 3.52 -28.30 4.47
N ILE A 7 3.17 -27.98 5.72
CA ILE A 7 2.51 -26.72 6.07
C ILE A 7 3.36 -25.52 5.66
N ILE A 8 4.65 -25.50 6.02
CA ILE A 8 5.56 -24.41 5.63
C ILE A 8 5.64 -24.27 4.10
N ARG A 9 5.67 -25.40 3.38
CA ARG A 9 5.65 -25.41 1.90
C ARG A 9 4.36 -24.81 1.35
N ILE A 10 3.20 -25.14 1.91
CA ILE A 10 1.90 -24.58 1.50
C ILE A 10 1.90 -23.07 1.75
N VAL A 11 2.26 -22.64 2.96
CA VAL A 11 2.32 -21.22 3.32
C VAL A 11 3.25 -20.45 2.37
N ARG A 12 4.44 -20.98 2.09
CA ARG A 12 5.37 -20.40 1.12
C ARG A 12 4.75 -20.30 -0.28
N LYS A 13 4.16 -21.38 -0.79
CA LYS A 13 3.57 -21.40 -2.14
C LYS A 13 2.41 -20.42 -2.28
N VAL A 14 1.52 -20.39 -1.29
CA VAL A 14 0.38 -19.46 -1.26
C VAL A 14 0.89 -18.02 -1.15
N GLY A 15 1.85 -17.76 -0.26
CA GLY A 15 2.48 -16.44 -0.13
C GLY A 15 3.12 -15.96 -1.42
N GLN A 16 3.88 -16.82 -2.11
CA GLN A 16 4.49 -16.49 -3.41
C GLN A 16 3.44 -16.23 -4.50
N TYR A 17 2.33 -16.95 -4.51
CA TYR A 17 1.23 -16.74 -5.45
C TYR A 17 0.50 -15.40 -5.21
N LEU A 18 0.28 -15.04 -3.94
CA LEU A 18 -0.44 -13.81 -3.57
C LEU A 18 0.47 -12.56 -3.56
N TYR A 19 1.79 -12.73 -3.56
CA TYR A 19 2.74 -11.62 -3.47
C TYR A 19 2.50 -10.51 -4.51
N PRO A 20 2.32 -10.82 -5.82
CA PRO A 20 2.03 -9.77 -6.81
C PRO A 20 0.72 -9.03 -6.56
N GLN A 21 -0.31 -9.70 -6.02
CA GLN A 21 -1.62 -9.09 -5.76
C GLN A 21 -1.55 -7.99 -4.70
N ARG A 22 -0.59 -8.10 -3.76
CA ARG A 22 -0.38 -7.08 -2.73
C ARG A 22 0.18 -5.77 -3.29
N GLN A 23 0.85 -5.82 -4.44
CA GLN A 23 1.41 -4.63 -5.11
C GLN A 23 0.38 -3.85 -5.92
N THR A 24 -0.80 -4.41 -6.16
CA THR A 24 -1.83 -3.82 -7.04
C THR A 24 -3.18 -3.72 -6.34
N LYS A 25 -3.19 -3.64 -5.01
CA LYS A 25 -4.42 -3.66 -4.21
C LYS A 25 -5.29 -2.43 -4.49
N VAL A 26 -4.72 -1.23 -4.42
CA VAL A 26 -5.43 0.04 -4.71
C VAL A 26 -5.97 0.02 -6.14
N MET A 27 -5.14 -0.41 -7.09
CA MET A 27 -5.55 -0.49 -8.49
C MET A 27 -6.67 -1.50 -8.72
N ASN A 28 -6.56 -2.71 -8.18
CA ASN A 28 -7.57 -3.75 -8.36
C ASN A 28 -8.91 -3.36 -7.70
N GLU A 29 -8.86 -2.86 -6.47
CA GLU A 29 -10.04 -2.45 -5.73
C GLU A 29 -10.70 -1.23 -6.36
N GLY A 30 -9.91 -0.24 -6.77
CA GLY A 30 -10.36 0.93 -7.53
C GLY A 30 -10.96 0.58 -8.88
N TRP A 31 -10.36 -0.36 -9.61
CA TRP A 31 -10.86 -0.82 -10.92
C TRP A 31 -12.25 -1.43 -10.78
N ALA A 32 -12.43 -2.31 -9.81
CA ALA A 32 -13.71 -2.95 -9.55
C ALA A 32 -14.79 -1.92 -9.17
N THR A 33 -14.50 -1.00 -8.24
CA THR A 33 -15.47 0.01 -7.80
C THR A 33 -15.80 1.01 -8.89
N PHE A 34 -14.80 1.45 -9.67
CA PHE A 34 -14.98 2.37 -10.78
C PHE A 34 -15.90 1.80 -11.86
N TRP A 35 -15.66 0.55 -12.30
CA TRP A 35 -16.50 -0.06 -13.32
C TRP A 35 -17.88 -0.44 -12.80
N HIS A 36 -17.99 -0.94 -11.57
CA HIS A 36 -19.29 -1.18 -10.95
C HIS A 36 -20.13 0.11 -10.91
N TYR A 37 -19.54 1.23 -10.48
CA TYR A 37 -20.21 2.52 -10.49
C TYR A 37 -20.55 2.98 -11.90
N THR A 38 -19.60 2.96 -12.83
CA THR A 38 -19.77 3.49 -14.18
C THR A 38 -20.81 2.70 -14.97
N LEU A 39 -20.75 1.37 -14.93
CA LEU A 39 -21.67 0.51 -15.66
C LEU A 39 -23.10 0.60 -15.11
N LEU A 40 -23.27 0.58 -13.78
CA LEU A 40 -24.61 0.65 -13.19
C LEU A 40 -25.28 2.00 -13.41
N ASN A 41 -24.53 3.12 -13.31
CA ASN A 41 -25.06 4.43 -13.69
C ASN A 41 -25.43 4.45 -15.19
N ARG A 42 -24.61 3.85 -16.06
CA ARG A 42 -24.93 3.78 -17.49
C ARG A 42 -26.20 2.97 -17.78
N LEU A 43 -26.37 1.82 -17.13
CA LEU A 43 -27.60 1.02 -17.24
C LEU A 43 -28.82 1.80 -16.76
N PHE A 44 -28.67 2.63 -15.73
CA PHE A 44 -29.75 3.48 -15.23
C PHE A 44 -30.11 4.59 -16.21
N GLU A 45 -29.11 5.27 -16.80
CA GLU A 45 -29.32 6.26 -17.86
C GLU A 45 -30.04 5.67 -19.08
N GLU A 46 -29.77 4.42 -19.42
CA GLU A 46 -30.42 3.69 -20.52
C GLU A 46 -31.79 3.10 -20.13
N GLY A 47 -32.23 3.26 -18.88
CA GLY A 47 -33.51 2.74 -18.38
C GLY A 47 -33.56 1.22 -18.19
N LEU A 48 -32.41 0.56 -18.12
CA LEU A 48 -32.28 -0.90 -17.97
C LEU A 48 -32.36 -1.36 -16.51
N VAL A 49 -32.21 -0.46 -15.54
CA VAL A 49 -32.38 -0.71 -14.10
C VAL A 49 -33.32 0.31 -13.46
N THR A 50 -33.98 -0.07 -12.37
CA THR A 50 -34.96 0.76 -11.68
C THR A 50 -34.31 1.69 -10.65
N GLU A 51 -35.03 2.75 -10.27
CA GLU A 51 -34.59 3.67 -9.21
C GLU A 51 -34.38 2.95 -7.87
N GLY A 52 -35.27 2.02 -7.51
CA GLY A 52 -35.13 1.22 -6.28
C GLY A 52 -33.84 0.40 -6.24
N PHE A 53 -33.49 -0.23 -7.37
CA PHE A 53 -32.22 -0.95 -7.50
C PHE A 53 -31.02 0.00 -7.35
N MET A 54 -31.10 1.20 -7.94
CA MET A 54 -30.02 2.19 -7.82
C MET A 54 -29.85 2.71 -6.38
N LEU A 55 -30.92 2.88 -5.61
CA LEU A 55 -30.82 3.28 -4.19
C LEU A 55 -30.09 2.23 -3.34
N GLU A 56 -30.40 0.95 -3.56
CA GLU A 56 -29.70 -0.16 -2.89
C GLU A 56 -28.21 -0.20 -3.29
N PHE A 57 -27.94 -0.06 -4.59
CA PHE A 57 -26.58 0.00 -5.10
C PHE A 57 -25.79 1.17 -4.50
N LEU A 58 -26.34 2.39 -4.51
CA LEU A 58 -25.66 3.57 -3.98
C LEU A 58 -25.37 3.42 -2.49
N THR A 59 -26.27 2.80 -1.73
CA THR A 59 -26.04 2.48 -0.31
C THR A 59 -24.86 1.52 -0.17
N SER A 60 -24.82 0.43 -0.94
CA SER A 60 -23.72 -0.54 -0.93
C SER A 60 -22.39 0.10 -1.35
N HIS A 61 -22.38 0.84 -2.46
CA HIS A 61 -21.19 1.50 -2.99
C HIS A 61 -20.62 2.50 -1.99
N THR A 62 -21.46 3.36 -1.40
CA THR A 62 -21.03 4.36 -0.42
C THR A 62 -20.37 3.71 0.79
N ASN A 63 -20.88 2.57 1.26
CA ASN A 63 -20.27 1.83 2.36
C ASN A 63 -18.88 1.27 2.00
N VAL A 64 -18.69 0.81 0.76
CA VAL A 64 -17.41 0.27 0.29
C VAL A 64 -16.35 1.36 0.15
N VAL A 65 -16.72 2.51 -0.42
CA VAL A 65 -15.79 3.63 -0.67
C VAL A 65 -15.71 4.62 0.48
N PHE A 66 -16.30 4.32 1.62
CA PHE A 66 -16.27 5.20 2.79
C PHE A 66 -14.83 5.35 3.31
N GLN A 67 -14.34 6.59 3.37
CA GLN A 67 -13.05 6.96 3.95
C GLN A 67 -13.30 7.74 5.25
N PRO A 68 -12.99 7.15 6.43
CA PRO A 68 -12.99 7.93 7.68
C PRO A 68 -11.93 9.01 7.64
N THR A 69 -12.21 10.14 8.28
CA THR A 69 -11.22 11.19 8.52
C THR A 69 -10.23 10.77 9.62
N TYR A 70 -9.04 11.38 9.62
CA TYR A 70 -7.94 11.00 10.53
C TYR A 70 -8.28 11.19 12.02
N ASP A 71 -9.25 12.05 12.36
CA ASP A 71 -9.72 12.32 13.72
C ASP A 71 -10.68 11.23 14.27
N LYS A 72 -11.03 10.21 13.46
CA LYS A 72 -11.94 9.15 13.90
C LYS A 72 -11.19 8.02 14.60
N PRO A 73 -11.71 7.49 15.74
CA PRO A 73 -11.09 6.39 16.48
C PRO A 73 -10.91 5.09 15.69
N TYR A 74 -11.69 4.89 14.64
CA TYR A 74 -11.67 3.71 13.78
C TYR A 74 -10.95 3.96 12.44
N TYR A 75 -10.21 5.06 12.32
CA TYR A 75 -9.31 5.28 11.20
C TYR A 75 -8.15 4.27 11.27
N SER A 76 -7.97 3.48 10.22
CA SER A 76 -6.93 2.44 10.11
C SER A 76 -6.03 2.63 8.88
N GLY A 77 -6.02 3.85 8.34
CA GLY A 77 -5.32 4.19 7.11
C GLY A 77 -6.26 4.56 5.96
N ILE A 78 -5.68 4.70 4.78
CA ILE A 78 -6.41 5.04 3.57
C ILE A 78 -7.10 3.78 3.05
N ASN A 79 -8.41 3.88 2.82
CA ASN A 79 -9.24 2.87 2.21
C ASN A 79 -8.85 2.73 0.72
N PRO A 80 -8.28 1.57 0.32
CA PRO A 80 -7.85 1.36 -1.05
C PRO A 80 -8.98 1.45 -2.08
N TYR A 81 -10.21 1.05 -1.73
CA TYR A 81 -11.40 1.25 -2.57
C TYR A 81 -11.71 2.73 -2.81
N ALA A 82 -11.61 3.56 -1.76
CA ALA A 82 -11.91 4.98 -1.84
C ALA A 82 -10.86 5.72 -2.68
N LEU A 83 -9.57 5.49 -2.39
CA LEU A 83 -8.47 6.13 -3.12
C LEU A 83 -8.45 5.70 -4.59
N GLY A 84 -8.54 4.39 -4.85
CA GLY A 84 -8.53 3.85 -6.22
C GLY A 84 -9.71 4.37 -7.05
N PHE A 85 -10.91 4.40 -6.46
CA PHE A 85 -12.11 4.95 -7.12
C PHE A 85 -11.93 6.43 -7.46
N ALA A 86 -11.44 7.23 -6.50
CA ALA A 86 -11.23 8.66 -6.69
C ALA A 86 -10.20 8.95 -7.79
N MET A 87 -9.06 8.25 -7.77
CA MET A 87 -8.03 8.40 -8.79
C MET A 87 -8.54 8.03 -10.20
N MET A 88 -9.26 6.92 -10.35
CA MET A 88 -9.78 6.52 -11.68
C MET A 88 -10.89 7.45 -12.18
N SER A 89 -11.77 7.90 -11.27
CA SER A 89 -12.78 8.91 -11.57
C SER A 89 -12.15 10.23 -11.99
N ASP A 90 -11.04 10.60 -11.36
CA ASP A 90 -10.31 11.81 -11.68
C ASP A 90 -9.56 11.71 -13.02
N ILE A 91 -8.97 10.56 -13.35
CA ILE A 91 -8.41 10.31 -14.71
C ILE A 91 -9.49 10.53 -15.78
N ARG A 92 -10.69 9.98 -15.57
CA ARG A 92 -11.82 10.21 -16.49
C ARG A 92 -12.17 11.70 -16.58
N ARG A 93 -12.27 12.40 -15.44
CA ARG A 93 -12.53 13.84 -15.41
C ARG A 93 -11.46 14.65 -16.15
N ILE A 94 -10.18 14.37 -15.94
CA ILE A 94 -9.04 15.02 -16.61
C ILE A 94 -9.12 14.84 -18.13
N CYS A 95 -9.49 13.63 -18.57
CA CYS A 95 -9.66 13.33 -19.99
C CYS A 95 -10.88 14.06 -20.59
N GLU A 96 -12.03 14.06 -19.91
CA GLU A 96 -13.29 14.61 -20.45
C GLU A 96 -13.42 16.14 -20.28
N LYS A 97 -13.00 16.68 -19.14
CA LYS A 97 -13.18 18.09 -18.74
C LYS A 97 -11.93 18.63 -18.00
N PRO A 98 -10.78 18.73 -18.68
CA PRO A 98 -9.54 19.18 -18.05
C PRO A 98 -9.62 20.65 -17.63
N THR A 99 -9.15 20.93 -16.41
CA THR A 99 -8.86 22.28 -15.91
C THR A 99 -7.48 22.74 -16.37
N GLU A 100 -7.11 23.98 -16.07
CA GLU A 100 -5.76 24.49 -16.34
C GLU A 100 -4.70 23.81 -15.47
N GLU A 101 -5.03 23.46 -14.22
CA GLU A 101 -4.15 22.70 -13.33
C GLU A 101 -3.87 21.30 -13.90
N ASP A 102 -4.90 20.62 -14.40
CA ASP A 102 -4.77 19.29 -15.00
C ASP A 102 -3.87 19.30 -16.24
N ARG A 103 -3.95 20.36 -17.07
CA ARG A 103 -3.09 20.49 -18.25
C ARG A 103 -1.61 20.64 -17.90
N ARG A 104 -1.31 21.25 -16.74
CA ARG A 104 0.06 21.40 -16.24
C ARG A 104 0.61 20.10 -15.65
N TRP A 105 -0.23 19.39 -14.90
CA TRP A 105 0.17 18.17 -14.20
C TRP A 105 0.13 16.92 -15.10
N PHE A 106 -0.80 16.86 -16.04
CA PHE A 106 -1.07 15.72 -16.91
C PHE A 106 -1.20 16.13 -18.38
N PRO A 107 -0.16 16.77 -18.98
CA PRO A 107 -0.23 17.31 -20.34
C PRO A 107 -0.55 16.24 -21.40
N GLU A 108 -0.13 14.98 -21.17
CA GLU A 108 -0.36 13.87 -22.09
C GLU A 108 -1.79 13.32 -22.04
N TRP A 109 -2.48 13.46 -20.91
CA TRP A 109 -3.78 12.83 -20.65
C TRP A 109 -4.95 13.82 -20.67
N ALA A 110 -4.68 15.10 -20.44
CA ALA A 110 -5.69 16.15 -20.47
C ALA A 110 -6.34 16.24 -21.87
N GLY A 111 -7.63 15.91 -21.97
CA GLY A 111 -8.34 15.87 -23.25
C GLY A 111 -8.17 14.57 -24.06
N ALA A 112 -7.51 13.55 -23.52
CA ALA A 112 -7.33 12.26 -24.18
C ALA A 112 -8.58 11.35 -24.08
N ASP A 113 -8.53 10.18 -24.70
CA ASP A 113 -9.57 9.14 -24.57
C ASP A 113 -9.44 8.45 -23.20
N TRP A 114 -10.40 8.71 -22.31
CA TRP A 114 -10.34 8.22 -20.93
C TRP A 114 -10.32 6.70 -20.81
N VAL A 115 -10.97 5.97 -21.73
CA VAL A 115 -11.00 4.51 -21.70
C VAL A 115 -9.61 3.97 -22.03
N LYS A 116 -8.94 4.53 -23.04
CA LYS A 116 -7.57 4.15 -23.40
C LYS A 116 -6.58 4.52 -22.31
N THR A 117 -6.72 5.69 -21.70
CA THR A 117 -5.87 6.13 -20.60
C THR A 117 -5.99 5.19 -19.39
N LEU A 118 -7.22 4.81 -19.00
CA LEU A 118 -7.44 3.88 -17.89
C LEU A 118 -6.94 2.46 -18.20
N ASP A 119 -7.19 1.92 -19.40
CA ASP A 119 -6.67 0.60 -19.80
C ASP A 119 -5.14 0.59 -19.83
N TRP A 120 -4.51 1.66 -20.33
CA TRP A 120 -3.06 1.80 -20.31
C TRP A 120 -2.51 1.86 -18.89
N ALA A 121 -3.12 2.66 -18.00
CA ALA A 121 -2.72 2.74 -16.61
C ALA A 121 -2.83 1.37 -15.92
N MET A 122 -3.93 0.65 -16.12
CA MET A 122 -4.16 -0.66 -15.50
C MET A 122 -3.16 -1.74 -15.97
N ARG A 123 -2.67 -1.66 -17.20
CA ARG A 123 -1.73 -2.65 -17.76
C ARG A 123 -0.27 -2.42 -17.36
N ASN A 124 0.12 -1.18 -17.09
CA ASN A 124 1.53 -0.80 -17.01
C ASN A 124 1.99 -0.39 -15.61
N PHE A 125 1.07 -0.20 -14.66
CA PHE A 125 1.40 0.31 -13.32
C PHE A 125 1.00 -0.67 -12.22
N LYS A 126 1.71 -0.56 -11.10
CA LYS A 126 1.37 -1.08 -9.77
C LYS A 126 1.05 0.09 -8.82
N ASP A 127 0.52 -0.18 -7.63
CA ASP A 127 -0.02 0.83 -6.71
C ASP A 127 0.93 2.03 -6.49
N GLU A 128 2.18 1.79 -6.10
CA GLU A 128 3.18 2.85 -5.86
C GLU A 128 3.34 3.74 -7.10
N SER A 129 3.51 3.13 -8.27
CA SER A 129 3.76 3.83 -9.53
C SER A 129 2.50 4.52 -10.07
N PHE A 130 1.32 3.95 -9.82
CA PHE A 130 0.04 4.54 -10.18
C PHE A 130 -0.22 5.80 -9.37
N ILE A 131 0.04 5.75 -8.06
CA ILE A 131 -0.02 6.92 -7.17
C ILE A 131 1.01 7.97 -7.60
N ALA A 132 2.26 7.56 -7.82
CA ALA A 132 3.33 8.46 -8.24
C ALA A 132 3.05 9.17 -9.57
N GLN A 133 2.32 8.55 -10.49
CA GLN A 133 2.06 9.12 -11.81
C GLN A 133 0.71 9.80 -11.94
N PHE A 134 -0.36 9.31 -11.29
CA PHE A 134 -1.74 9.73 -11.55
C PHE A 134 -2.44 10.42 -10.38
N LEU A 135 -1.85 10.46 -9.17
CA LEU A 135 -2.46 11.19 -8.07
C LEU A 135 -2.42 12.70 -8.37
N SER A 136 -3.60 13.30 -8.53
CA SER A 136 -3.75 14.71 -8.87
C SER A 136 -3.82 15.61 -7.63
N PRO A 137 -3.47 16.91 -7.78
CA PRO A 137 -3.71 17.92 -6.76
C PRO A 137 -5.18 17.99 -6.29
N GLN A 138 -6.13 17.77 -7.21
CA GLN A 138 -7.54 17.76 -6.87
C GLN A 138 -7.89 16.62 -5.91
N VAL A 139 -7.48 15.38 -6.22
CA VAL A 139 -7.73 14.23 -5.33
C VAL A 139 -7.04 14.43 -3.98
N ILE A 140 -5.82 14.99 -3.96
CA ILE A 140 -5.10 15.32 -2.71
C ILE A 140 -5.93 16.28 -1.84
N ARG A 141 -6.51 17.33 -2.44
CA ARG A 141 -7.38 18.28 -1.71
C ARG A 141 -8.69 17.64 -1.26
N ASP A 142 -9.33 16.84 -2.10
CA ASP A 142 -10.60 16.18 -1.79
C ASP A 142 -10.47 15.22 -0.61
N PHE A 143 -9.34 14.49 -0.55
CA PHE A 143 -8.99 13.60 0.57
C PHE A 143 -8.35 14.33 1.76
N LYS A 144 -8.05 15.63 1.62
CA LYS A 144 -7.31 16.43 2.60
C LYS A 144 -6.01 15.74 3.02
N LEU A 145 -5.29 15.15 2.07
CA LEU A 145 -4.04 14.47 2.36
C LEU A 145 -2.98 15.49 2.75
N PHE A 146 -2.35 15.23 3.88
CA PHE A 146 -1.15 15.93 4.33
C PHE A 146 -0.10 14.90 4.70
N SER A 147 1.14 15.34 4.77
CA SER A 147 2.24 14.50 5.20
C SER A 147 2.80 14.99 6.51
N VAL A 148 3.03 14.06 7.42
CA VAL A 148 3.78 14.28 8.66
C VAL A 148 5.14 13.63 8.48
N LEU A 149 6.21 14.37 8.79
CA LEU A 149 7.53 13.79 9.01
C LEU A 149 7.63 13.52 10.51
N ASP A 150 7.88 12.26 10.85
CA ASP A 150 8.14 11.79 12.22
C ASP A 150 9.61 11.34 12.21
N ASP A 151 10.48 12.18 12.77
CA ASP A 151 11.92 11.92 12.88
C ASP A 151 12.20 11.49 14.33
N GLU A 152 12.84 10.33 14.53
CA GLU A 152 13.18 9.82 15.87
C GLU A 152 14.09 10.78 16.65
N ASP A 153 14.81 11.67 15.95
CA ASP A 153 15.71 12.66 16.53
C ASP A 153 15.00 14.01 16.85
N ASP A 154 13.70 14.17 16.52
CA ASP A 154 12.94 15.42 16.73
C ASP A 154 11.66 15.18 17.53
N ASP A 155 11.50 15.89 18.66
CA ASP A 155 10.34 15.75 19.55
C ASP A 155 9.05 16.37 18.95
N GLU A 156 9.17 17.13 17.85
CA GLU A 156 8.05 17.80 17.18
C GLU A 156 7.73 17.18 15.81
N LEU A 157 6.44 16.85 15.59
CA LEU A 157 5.95 16.39 14.30
C LEU A 157 5.90 17.55 13.29
N GLU A 158 6.77 17.54 12.28
CA GLU A 158 6.78 18.59 11.25
C GLU A 158 5.77 18.30 10.13
N ILE A 159 4.82 19.23 9.91
CA ILE A 159 3.90 19.19 8.77
C ILE A 159 4.62 19.76 7.54
N THR A 160 5.31 18.90 6.80
CA THR A 160 6.14 19.27 5.65
C THR A 160 5.40 19.28 4.32
N GLY A 161 4.08 19.52 4.33
CA GLY A 161 3.27 19.54 3.12
C GLY A 161 1.97 20.30 3.32
N ILE A 162 2.02 21.62 3.09
CA ILE A 162 0.83 22.46 2.94
C ILE A 162 0.36 22.31 1.48
N HIS A 163 -0.93 22.53 1.20
CA HIS A 163 -1.53 22.37 -0.13
C HIS A 163 -1.05 23.43 -1.16
N ASP A 164 0.23 23.42 -1.51
CA ASP A 164 0.87 24.18 -2.60
C ASP A 164 1.54 23.23 -3.63
N GLU A 165 2.10 23.77 -4.72
CA GLU A 165 2.64 22.94 -5.82
C GLU A 165 3.75 21.97 -5.36
N ASP A 166 4.66 22.42 -4.50
CA ASP A 166 5.74 21.59 -3.96
C ASP A 166 5.20 20.57 -2.94
N GLY A 167 4.23 20.97 -2.13
CA GLY A 167 3.52 20.11 -1.18
C GLY A 167 2.77 18.97 -1.87
N TYR A 168 2.14 19.20 -3.02
CA TYR A 168 1.48 18.12 -3.77
C TYR A 168 2.46 17.07 -4.26
N ARG A 169 3.66 17.48 -4.73
CA ARG A 169 4.71 16.54 -5.14
C ARG A 169 5.21 15.72 -3.95
N ALA A 170 5.43 16.36 -2.81
CA ALA A 170 5.88 15.69 -1.58
C ALA A 170 4.84 14.69 -1.05
N VAL A 171 3.56 15.08 -0.98
CA VAL A 171 2.45 14.20 -0.58
C VAL A 171 2.35 13.00 -1.50
N ARG A 172 2.42 13.22 -2.82
CA ARG A 172 2.38 12.13 -3.82
C ARG A 172 3.54 11.16 -3.67
N GLN A 173 4.76 11.67 -3.49
CA GLN A 173 5.95 10.84 -3.31
C GLN A 173 5.83 9.99 -2.04
N ARG A 174 5.49 10.61 -0.91
CA ARG A 174 5.39 9.89 0.37
C ARG A 174 4.25 8.89 0.38
N LEU A 175 3.11 9.20 -0.23
CA LEU A 175 2.02 8.24 -0.37
C LEU A 175 2.45 7.06 -1.26
N SER A 176 3.11 7.31 -2.38
CA SER A 176 3.68 6.25 -3.21
C SER A 176 4.63 5.35 -2.41
N ASP A 177 5.50 5.93 -1.58
CA ASP A 177 6.45 5.20 -0.75
C ASP A 177 5.78 4.35 0.34
N GLN A 178 4.59 4.73 0.81
CA GLN A 178 3.77 3.91 1.72
C GLN A 178 3.19 2.66 1.06
N TYR A 179 2.94 2.69 -0.27
CA TYR A 179 2.46 1.53 -1.02
C TYR A 179 3.59 0.69 -1.62
N ASN A 180 4.84 1.11 -1.48
CA ASN A 180 5.99 0.30 -1.88
C ASN A 180 6.19 -0.86 -0.89
N LEU A 181 5.94 -2.09 -1.34
CA LEU A 181 6.07 -3.29 -0.51
C LEU A 181 7.47 -3.45 0.11
N GLY A 182 8.52 -2.99 -0.57
CA GLY A 182 9.89 -3.05 -0.06
C GLY A 182 10.12 -2.20 1.18
N ASN A 183 9.29 -1.18 1.41
CA ASN A 183 9.35 -0.30 2.57
C ASN A 183 8.50 -0.81 3.75
N LEU A 184 7.57 -1.73 3.48
CA LEU A 184 6.61 -2.25 4.46
C LEU A 184 7.04 -3.59 5.07
N GLU A 185 7.74 -4.42 4.31
CA GLU A 185 8.13 -5.76 4.78
C GLU A 185 9.54 -5.74 5.39
N PRO A 186 9.72 -6.26 6.62
CA PRO A 186 11.04 -6.32 7.23
C PRO A 186 11.94 -7.26 6.42
N ASN A 187 13.13 -6.78 6.06
CA ASN A 187 14.11 -7.54 5.32
C ASN A 187 14.89 -8.47 6.26
N ILE A 188 14.35 -9.66 6.50
CA ILE A 188 14.97 -10.69 7.35
C ILE A 188 15.56 -11.80 6.47
N GLN A 189 16.86 -12.06 6.65
CA GLN A 189 17.61 -13.04 5.87
C GLN A 189 18.28 -14.07 6.78
N VAL A 190 18.45 -15.30 6.27
CA VAL A 190 19.33 -16.27 6.90
C VAL A 190 20.76 -15.82 6.65
N TYR A 191 21.48 -15.46 7.72
CA TYR A 191 22.84 -14.98 7.64
C TYR A 191 23.86 -16.11 7.84
N ASP A 192 23.65 -16.93 8.87
CA ASP A 192 24.55 -18.04 9.17
C ASP A 192 23.80 -19.22 9.81
N VAL A 193 24.36 -20.42 9.65
CA VAL A 193 23.88 -21.64 10.29
C VAL A 193 25.09 -22.41 10.82
N ASP A 194 25.17 -22.62 12.13
CA ASP A 194 26.28 -23.37 12.73
C ASP A 194 26.13 -24.89 12.50
N THR A 195 26.47 -25.32 11.30
CA THR A 195 26.38 -26.75 10.93
C THR A 195 27.36 -27.66 11.70
N ARG A 196 28.36 -27.11 12.39
CA ARG A 196 29.46 -27.87 13.02
C ARG A 196 29.40 -27.91 14.54
N GLY A 197 28.79 -26.91 15.18
CA GLY A 197 28.58 -26.85 16.61
C GLY A 197 27.14 -27.16 16.99
N ASP A 198 26.45 -26.15 17.51
CA ASP A 198 25.15 -26.32 18.18
C ASP A 198 23.94 -26.25 17.24
N ARG A 199 24.18 -26.04 15.94
CA ARG A 199 23.13 -25.88 14.91
C ARG A 199 22.28 -24.64 15.12
N SER A 200 22.80 -23.62 15.79
CA SER A 200 22.16 -22.32 15.88
C SER A 200 21.96 -21.69 14.51
N LEU A 201 20.87 -20.94 14.39
CA LEU A 201 20.50 -20.18 13.20
C LEU A 201 20.61 -18.69 13.51
N THR A 202 21.40 -17.97 12.72
CA THR A 202 21.51 -16.51 12.80
C THR A 202 20.71 -15.89 11.66
N LEU A 203 19.71 -15.10 12.04
CA LEU A 203 18.92 -14.27 11.15
C LEU A 203 19.42 -12.83 11.23
N ARG A 204 19.40 -12.12 10.10
CA ARG A 204 19.68 -10.68 10.05
C ARG A 204 18.50 -9.90 9.50
N HIS A 205 18.01 -8.96 10.28
CA HIS A 205 17.09 -7.91 9.87
C HIS A 205 17.88 -6.69 9.44
N TYR A 206 17.77 -6.27 8.18
CA TYR A 206 18.36 -5.02 7.70
C TYR A 206 17.36 -3.87 7.88
N ARG A 207 17.68 -2.92 8.77
CA ARG A 207 16.81 -1.76 9.03
C ARG A 207 16.70 -0.90 7.77
N HIS A 208 15.48 -0.52 7.45
CA HIS A 208 15.18 0.46 6.41
C HIS A 208 14.69 1.74 7.07
N ASN A 209 15.33 2.87 6.75
CA ASN A 209 15.05 4.19 7.37
C ASN A 209 15.04 4.14 8.90
N ARG A 210 16.00 3.42 9.49
CA ARG A 210 16.10 3.21 10.94
C ARG A 210 14.84 2.64 11.59
N ARG A 211 13.90 2.03 10.84
CA ARG A 211 12.71 1.43 11.45
C ARG A 211 13.08 0.15 12.22
N PRO A 212 12.77 0.06 13.52
CA PRO A 212 12.99 -1.16 14.29
C PRO A 212 11.94 -2.24 13.94
N LEU A 213 12.17 -3.47 14.40
CA LEU A 213 11.13 -4.50 14.38
C LEU A 213 10.06 -4.18 15.44
N ALA A 214 8.83 -4.63 15.20
CA ALA A 214 7.74 -4.48 16.16
C ALA A 214 7.93 -5.36 17.41
N ASP A 215 7.24 -5.01 18.51
CA ASP A 215 7.32 -5.69 19.81
C ASP A 215 6.99 -7.20 19.76
N ASN A 216 6.31 -7.65 18.72
CA ASN A 216 6.00 -9.07 18.50
C ASN A 216 7.17 -9.89 17.91
N ALA A 217 8.33 -9.28 17.67
CA ALA A 217 9.50 -9.93 17.10
C ALA A 217 10.00 -11.09 17.97
N GLU A 218 9.99 -10.95 19.30
CA GLU A 218 10.41 -12.01 20.22
C GLU A 218 9.49 -13.24 20.14
N GLU A 219 8.17 -13.03 20.10
CA GLU A 219 7.21 -14.13 19.98
C GLU A 219 7.33 -14.84 18.62
N MET A 220 7.55 -14.07 17.55
CA MET A 220 7.85 -14.62 16.22
C MET A 220 9.11 -15.51 16.27
N LEU A 221 10.18 -15.04 16.92
CA LEU A 221 11.43 -15.78 17.05
C LEU A 221 11.26 -17.10 17.82
N ARG A 222 10.41 -17.14 18.85
CA ARG A 222 10.05 -18.38 19.57
C ARG A 222 9.39 -19.41 18.65
N HIS A 223 8.54 -18.97 17.71
CA HIS A 223 7.94 -19.86 16.72
C HIS A 223 8.96 -20.37 15.70
N VAL A 224 9.89 -19.51 15.25
CA VAL A 224 10.98 -19.92 14.37
C VAL A 224 11.84 -20.98 15.05
N ARG A 225 12.26 -20.74 16.30
CA ARG A 225 13.00 -21.71 17.11
C ARG A 225 12.27 -23.03 17.26
N ARG A 226 10.96 -23.01 17.52
CA ARG A 226 10.14 -24.24 17.61
C ARG A 226 10.15 -25.05 16.32
N LEU A 227 10.22 -24.40 15.16
CA LEU A 227 10.30 -25.08 13.86
C LEU A 227 11.73 -25.55 13.53
N TRP A 228 12.74 -24.77 13.92
CA TRP A 228 14.16 -25.06 13.68
C TRP A 228 14.68 -26.17 14.59
N GLY A 229 14.30 -26.17 15.87
CA GLY A 229 14.66 -27.15 16.88
C GLY A 229 15.94 -26.84 17.67
N PHE A 230 16.68 -25.79 17.30
CA PHE A 230 17.88 -25.29 17.97
C PHE A 230 17.74 -23.79 18.24
N SER A 231 18.70 -23.20 18.95
CA SER A 231 18.70 -21.77 19.28
C SER A 231 18.70 -20.91 18.02
N VAL A 232 17.97 -19.79 18.08
CA VAL A 232 17.87 -18.84 16.96
C VAL A 232 18.20 -17.45 17.48
N VAL A 233 19.10 -16.77 16.80
CA VAL A 233 19.50 -15.39 17.07
C VAL A 233 19.02 -14.52 15.92
N LEU A 234 18.44 -13.37 16.21
CA LEU A 234 18.04 -12.37 15.23
C LEU A 234 18.76 -11.06 15.54
N GLU A 235 19.66 -10.66 14.65
CA GLU A 235 20.38 -9.39 14.72
C GLU A 235 19.67 -8.35 13.85
N SER A 236 19.33 -7.20 14.43
CA SER A 236 18.88 -6.02 13.69
C SER A 236 20.10 -5.17 13.36
N VAL A 237 20.38 -4.96 12.07
CA VAL A 237 21.59 -4.29 11.59
C VAL A 237 21.27 -3.05 10.76
N GLU A 238 22.12 -2.05 10.87
CA GLU A 238 22.16 -0.91 9.95
C GLU A 238 22.73 -1.33 8.58
N PRO A 239 22.54 -0.52 7.51
CA PRO A 239 23.10 -0.79 6.19
C PRO A 239 24.63 -0.92 6.15
N ASP A 240 25.35 -0.34 7.12
CA ASP A 240 26.80 -0.45 7.28
C ASP A 240 27.25 -1.76 7.99
N GLY A 241 26.29 -2.59 8.41
CA GLY A 241 26.52 -3.86 9.09
C GLY A 241 26.65 -3.76 10.61
N ARG A 242 26.48 -2.57 11.20
CA ARG A 242 26.47 -2.40 12.65
C ARG A 242 25.21 -3.03 13.26
N VAL A 243 25.41 -3.90 14.26
CA VAL A 243 24.30 -4.49 15.03
C VAL A 243 23.77 -3.43 16.01
N MET A 244 22.46 -3.22 15.98
CA MET A 244 21.72 -2.29 16.84
C MET A 244 21.00 -3.04 17.95
N ASP A 245 20.27 -4.10 17.59
CA ASP A 245 19.51 -4.93 18.52
C ASP A 245 19.77 -6.41 18.27
N THR A 246 19.71 -7.21 19.32
CA THR A 246 19.82 -8.67 19.24
C THR A 246 18.67 -9.30 20.01
N PHE A 247 17.96 -10.21 19.35
CA PHE A 247 16.89 -11.02 19.93
C PHE A 247 17.33 -12.48 19.94
N GLU A 248 17.11 -13.17 21.06
CA GLU A 248 17.52 -14.57 21.21
C GLU A 248 16.34 -15.44 21.64
N ALA A 249 16.18 -16.57 20.95
CA ALA A 249 15.29 -17.65 21.36
C ALA A 249 16.14 -18.90 21.62
N LEU A 250 16.51 -19.08 22.90
CA LEU A 250 17.36 -20.17 23.38
C LEU A 250 16.63 -21.50 23.50
#